data_AF-A0A656JQB3-F1
#
_entry.id   AF-A0A656JQB3-F1
#
_cell.length_a   1.000
_cell.length_b   1.000
_cell.length_c   1.000
_cell.angle_alpha   90.00
_cell.angle_beta   90.00
_cell.angle_gamma   90.00
#
_symmetry.space_group_name_H-M   'P 1'
#
loop_
_entity.id
_entity.type
_entity.pdbx_description
1 polymer ?
#
loop_
_entity_poly.entity_id
_entity_poly.type
_entity_poly.pdbx_seq_one_letter_code
_entity_poly.pdbx_strand_id
1 'polypeptide(L)' 'MAGAVGAGGLGDLAIRYGYQRFQNDVMFVTVVLLLVLVQILQTIGDRLVAHFTHR' A
#
# COMPACT_ATOMS: atom_id res chain seq x y z
N MET A 1 -12.62 -3.15 -3.11
CA MET A 1 -11.26 -3.34 -3.69
C MET A 1 -10.80 -2.04 -4.34
N ALA A 2 -10.16 -1.14 -3.59
CA ALA A 2 -9.80 0.20 -4.09
C ALA A 2 -8.75 0.19 -5.22
N GLY A 3 -7.92 -0.84 -5.32
CA GLY A 3 -6.98 -1.03 -6.45
C GLY A 3 -7.63 -1.55 -7.74
N ALA A 4 -8.83 -2.14 -7.68
CA ALA A 4 -9.54 -2.66 -8.85
C ALA A 4 -10.44 -1.61 -9.51
N VAL A 5 -10.75 -0.51 -8.82
CA VAL A 5 -11.59 0.58 -9.33
C VAL A 5 -10.71 1.65 -9.97
N GLY A 6 -10.09 1.33 -11.11
CA GLY A 6 -9.72 2.24 -12.20
C GLY A 6 -8.93 3.54 -11.94
N ALA A 7 -8.51 3.87 -10.72
CA ALA A 7 -7.91 5.17 -10.39
C ALA A 7 -6.42 5.30 -10.78
N GLY A 8 -5.82 4.28 -11.43
CA GLY A 8 -4.42 4.33 -11.90
C GLY A 8 -3.35 4.25 -10.80
N GLY A 9 -3.71 3.81 -9.59
CA GLY A 9 -2.77 3.72 -8.46
C GLY A 9 -1.80 2.53 -8.52
N LEU A 10 -0.92 2.43 -7.52
CA LEU A 10 0.10 1.38 -7.40
C LEU A 10 -0.47 -0.06 -7.46
N GLY A 11 -1.72 -0.26 -7.03
CA GLY A 11 -2.41 -1.55 -7.14
C GLY A 11 -2.79 -1.93 -8.57
N ASP A 12 -3.10 -0.96 -9.44
CA ASP A 12 -3.38 -1.21 -10.86
C ASP A 12 -2.09 -1.61 -11.60
N LEU A 13 -0.96 -0.97 -11.26
CA LEU A 13 0.38 -1.36 -11.71
C LEU A 13 0.73 -2.80 -11.28
N ALA A 14 0.47 -3.17 -10.02
CA ALA A 14 0.72 -4.53 -9.52
C ALA A 14 -0.11 -5.59 -10.26
N ILE A 15 -1.38 -5.30 -10.58
CA ILE A 15 -2.24 -6.23 -11.31
C ILE A 15 -1.84 -6.31 -12.79
N ARG A 16 -1.63 -5.18 -13.46
CA ARG A 16 -1.36 -5.17 -14.91
C ARG A 16 0.04 -5.65 -15.26
N TYR A 17 1.05 -5.25 -14.50
CA TYR A 17 2.45 -5.59 -14.80
C TYR A 17 2.92 -6.78 -13.98
N GLY A 18 2.60 -6.80 -12.68
CA GLY A 18 2.97 -7.91 -11.82
C GLY A 18 2.21 -9.20 -12.16
N TYR A 19 0.88 -9.16 -12.08
CA TYR A 19 0.05 -10.36 -12.22
C TYR A 19 -0.22 -10.74 -13.69
N GLN A 20 -0.74 -9.80 -14.49
CA GLN A 20 -1.18 -10.09 -15.86
C GLN A 20 -0.01 -10.31 -16.83
N ARG A 21 1.13 -9.65 -16.61
CA ARG A 21 2.35 -9.84 -17.42
C ARG A 21 3.39 -10.74 -16.75
N PHE A 22 3.06 -11.35 -15.60
CA PHE A 22 3.98 -12.22 -14.83
C PHE A 22 5.34 -11.58 -14.53
N GLN A 23 5.40 -10.25 -14.38
CA GLN A 23 6.64 -9.56 -13.98
C GLN A 23 6.76 -9.55 -12.46
N ASN A 24 7.31 -10.64 -11.93
CA ASN A 24 7.46 -10.87 -10.49
C ASN A 24 8.22 -9.73 -9.78
N ASP A 25 9.18 -9.09 -10.45
CA ASP A 25 9.90 -7.94 -9.89
C ASP A 25 8.97 -6.76 -9.60
N VAL A 26 8.09 -6.42 -10.55
CA VAL A 26 7.13 -5.32 -10.39
C VAL A 26 6.09 -5.66 -9.32
N MET A 27 5.62 -6.91 -9.29
CA MET A 27 4.73 -7.40 -8.23
C MET A 27 5.37 -7.26 -6.85
N PHE A 28 6.61 -7.70 -6.68
CA PHE A 28 7.30 -7.64 -5.39
C PHE A 28 7.52 -6.20 -4.92
N VAL A 29 8.03 -5.34 -5.81
CA VAL A 29 8.25 -3.93 -5.49
C VAL A 29 6.95 -3.24 -5.08
N THR A 30 5.88 -3.41 -5.85
CA THR A 30 4.60 -2.76 -5.54
C THR A 30 3.99 -3.25 -4.23
N VAL A 31 4.06 -4.54 -3.94
CA VAL A 31 3.57 -5.11 -2.66
C VAL A 31 4.37 -4.56 -1.48
N VAL A 32 5.71 -4.55 -1.57
CA VAL A 32 6.57 -3.98 -0.51
C VAL A 32 6.28 -2.50 -0.30
N LEU A 33 6.09 -1.75 -1.38
CA LEU A 33 5.80 -0.31 -1.31
C LEU A 33 4.45 -0.04 -0.63
N LEU A 34 3.42 -0.83 -0.94
CA LEU A 34 2.13 -0.75 -0.25
C LEU A 34 2.24 -1.11 1.23
N LEU A 35 3.01 -2.14 1.58
CA LEU A 35 3.26 -2.51 2.98
C LEU A 35 3.92 -1.37 3.76
N VAL A 36 4.98 -0.77 3.21
CA VAL A 36 5.69 0.35 3.83
C VAL A 36 4.76 1.55 4.03
N LEU A 37 3.93 1.87 3.03
CA LEU A 37 2.99 2.99 3.11
C LEU A 37 1.96 2.78 4.23
N VAL A 38 1.39 1.57 4.32
CA VAL A 38 0.46 1.21 5.39
C VAL A 38 1.14 1.25 6.75
N GLN A 39 2.36 0.72 6.86
CA GLN A 39 3.15 0.73 8.10
C GLN A 39 3.41 2.16 8.60
N ILE A 40 3.77 3.07 7.70
CA ILE A 40 3.98 4.49 8.03
C ILE A 40 2.67 5.10 8.54
N LEU A 41 1.56 4.87 7.83
CA LEU A 41 0.27 5.41 8.21
C LEU A 41 -0.21 4.88 9.58
N GLN A 42 -0.03 3.59 9.84
CA GLN A 42 -0.31 2.98 11.15
C GLN A 42 0.58 3.59 12.23
N THR A 43 1.89 3.66 12.01
CA THR A 43 2.83 4.21 13.00
C THR A 43 2.51 5.67 13.33
N ILE A 44 2.11 6.47 12.33
CA ILE A 44 1.67 7.86 12.54
C ILE A 44 0.35 7.89 13.30
N GLY A 45 -0.63 7.08 12.90
CA GLY A 45 -1.93 6.99 13.57
C GLY A 45 -1.79 6.60 15.03
N ASP A 46 -1.00 5.57 15.32
CA ASP A 46 -0.76 5.08 16.68
C ASP A 46 -0.04 6.13 17.54
N ARG A 47 0.96 6.83 16.98
CA ARG A 47 1.63 7.94 17.68
C ARG A 47 0.69 9.11 17.95
N LEU A 48 -0.18 9.43 17.00
CA LEU A 48 -1.16 10.51 17.15
C LEU A 48 -2.16 10.16 18.25
N VAL A 49 -2.70 8.93 18.23
CA VAL A 49 -3.60 8.43 19.27
C VAL A 49 -2.91 8.42 20.63
N ALA A 50 -1.67 7.92 20.72
CA ALA A 50 -0.93 7.92 21.98
C ALA A 50 -0.71 9.34 22.55
N HIS A 51 -0.54 10.34 21.68
CA HIS A 51 -0.40 11.74 22.08
C HIS A 51 -1.71 12.33 22.61
N PHE A 52 -2.86 12.01 22.00
CA PHE A 52 -4.17 12.56 22.40
C PHE A 52 -4.88 11.75 23.50
N THR A 53 -4.54 10.46 23.68
CA THR A 53 -5.17 9.56 24.66
C THR A 53 -4.52 9.65 26.05
N HIS A 54 -3.70 10.68 26.33
CA HIS A 54 -3.39 11.06 27.71
C HIS A 54 -4.58 11.84 28.34
N ARG A 55 -5.62 11.11 28.73
CA ARG A 55 -6.62 11.51 29.73
C ARG A 55 -7.06 10.31 30.55
#